data_AF-A0A948IUP7-F1
#
_entry.id   AF-A0A948IUP7-F1
#
_cell.length_a   1.000
_cell.length_b   1.000
_cell.length_c   1.000
_cell.angle_alpha   90.00
_cell.angle_beta   90.00
_cell.angle_gamma   90.00
#
_symmetry.space_group_name_H-M   'P 1'
#
loop_
_entity.id
_entity.type
_entity.pdbx_description
1 polymer ?
#
loop_
_entity_poly.entity_id
_entity_poly.type
_entity_poly.pdbx_seq_one_letter_code
_entity_poly.pdbx_strand_id
1 'polypeptide(L)' 'MLFPLFIAIAVWTIAIKGLALWHAARNGQKLWFVVLLVLNTLGILELVYLLGFRKDKQVLIPDVQGVENK' A
#
# COMPACT_ATOMS: atom_id res chain seq x y z
N MET A 1 30.16 25.88 -2.04
CA MET A 1 30.82 24.80 -2.83
C MET A 1 30.10 23.44 -2.71
N LEU A 2 29.40 23.12 -1.61
CA LEU A 2 28.74 21.81 -1.41
C LEU A 2 27.35 21.66 -2.08
N PHE A 3 26.77 22.76 -2.55
CA PHE A 3 25.41 22.82 -3.11
C PHE A 3 25.12 21.85 -4.28
N PRO A 4 26.00 21.69 -5.30
CA PRO A 4 25.74 20.76 -6.40
C PRO A 4 25.77 19.29 -5.97
N LEU A 5 26.56 18.94 -4.94
CA LEU A 5 26.62 17.58 -4.41
C LEU A 5 25.28 17.16 -3.77
N PHE A 6 24.64 18.08 -3.04
CA PHE A 6 23.32 17.85 -2.47
C PHE A 6 22.26 17.59 -3.55
N ILE A 7 22.28 18.34 -4.66
CA ILE A 7 21.33 18.15 -5.76
C ILE A 7 21.56 16.81 -6.45
N ALA A 8 22.81 16.43 -6.70
CA ALA A 8 23.13 15.14 -7.30
C ALA A 8 22.62 13.97 -6.44
N ILE A 9 22.81 14.03 -5.12
CA ILE A 9 22.32 13.01 -4.18
C ILE A 9 20.79 12.98 -4.12
N ALA A 10 20.13 14.15 -4.17
CA ALA A 10 18.67 14.24 -4.19
C ALA A 10 18.07 13.61 -5.47
N VAL A 11 18.63 13.93 -6.64
CA VAL A 11 18.19 13.35 -7.91
C VAL A 11 18.43 11.84 -7.93
N TRP A 12 19.59 11.39 -7.45
CA TRP A 12 19.92 9.97 -7.35
C TRP A 12 18.94 9.19 -6.46
N THR A 13 18.60 9.74 -5.30
CA THR A 13 17.65 9.11 -4.37
C THR A 13 16.22 9.09 -4.91
N ILE A 14 15.78 10.14 -5.61
CA ILE A 14 14.46 10.17 -6.27
C ILE A 14 14.41 9.16 -7.41
N ALA A 15 15.47 9.02 -8.20
CA ALA A 15 15.54 8.05 -9.29
C ALA A 15 15.39 6.60 -8.79
N ILE A 16 16.10 6.22 -7.73
CA ILE A 16 16.00 4.87 -7.14
C ILE A 16 14.61 4.64 -6.53
N LYS A 17 14.05 5.63 -5.82
CA LYS A 17 12.69 5.55 -5.26
C LYS A 17 11.62 5.41 -6.36
N GLY A 18 11.75 6.15 -7.45
CA GLY A 18 10.85 6.08 -8.61
C GLY A 18 10.92 4.74 -9.33
N LEU A 19 12.13 4.18 -9.51
CA LEU A 19 12.35 2.85 -10.09
C LEU A 19 11.73 1.75 -9.23
N ALA A 20 11.92 1.83 -7.92
CA ALA A 20 11.31 0.88 -6.98
C ALA A 20 9.78 0.97 -6.99
N LEU A 21 9.21 2.17 -7.15
CA LEU A 21 7.76 2.39 -7.25
C LEU A 21 7.21 1.85 -8.58
N TRP A 22 7.89 2.13 -9.70
CA TRP A 22 7.54 1.60 -11.02
C TRP A 22 7.54 0.08 -11.01
N HIS A 23 8.56 -0.53 -10.40
CA HIS A 23 8.66 -1.98 -10.29
C HIS A 23 7.56 -2.57 -9.39
N ALA A 24 7.26 -1.94 -8.25
CA ALA A 24 6.18 -2.37 -7.36
C ALA A 24 4.79 -2.28 -8.02
N ALA A 25 4.53 -1.21 -8.77
CA ALA A 25 3.30 -1.03 -9.54
C ALA A 25 3.18 -2.06 -10.68
N ARG A 26 4.27 -2.38 -11.37
CA ARG A 26 4.28 -3.36 -12.47
C ARG A 26 4.13 -4.80 -11.99
N ASN A 27 4.74 -5.14 -10.86
CA ASN A 27 4.81 -6.51 -10.35
C ASN A 27 3.66 -6.87 -9.39
N GLY A 28 2.66 -5.99 -9.26
CA GLY A 28 1.50 -6.20 -8.37
C GLY A 28 1.86 -6.26 -6.88
N GLN A 29 3.08 -5.87 -6.50
CA GLN A 29 3.55 -5.87 -5.11
C GLN A 29 3.03 -4.63 -4.37
N LYS A 30 1.72 -4.66 -4.08
CA LYS A 30 0.99 -3.58 -3.38
C LYS A 30 1.68 -3.14 -2.09
N LEU A 31 2.33 -4.07 -1.39
CA LEU A 31 3.05 -3.80 -0.14
C LEU A 31 4.27 -2.89 -0.34
N TRP A 32 5.07 -3.11 -1.38
CA TRP A 32 6.22 -2.26 -1.71
C TRP A 32 5.81 -0.89 -2.26
N PHE A 33 4.72 -0.84 -3.04
CA PHE A 33 4.13 0.42 -3.49
C PHE A 33 3.66 1.25 -2.28
N VAL A 34 2.97 0.62 -1.33
CA VAL A 34 2.51 1.27 -0.09
C VAL A 34 3.71 1.72 0.76
N VAL A 35 4.75 0.92 0.96
CA VAL A 35 5.94 1.32 1.74
C VAL A 35 6.64 2.54 1.13
N LEU A 36 6.85 2.56 -0.19
CA LEU A 36 7.49 3.69 -0.89
C LEU A 36 6.59 4.92 -0.95
N LEU A 37 5.27 4.73 -1.05
CA LEU A 37 4.29 5.80 -0.95
C LEU A 37 4.35 6.39 0.45
N VAL A 38 4.18 5.59 1.50
CA VAL A 38 4.20 5.97 2.92
C VAL A 38 5.48 6.69 3.32
N LEU A 39 6.63 6.25 2.83
CA LEU A 39 7.91 6.94 3.07
C LEU A 39 7.96 8.34 2.42
N ASN A 40 7.25 8.56 1.31
CA ASN A 40 7.05 9.87 0.69
C ASN A 40 5.83 10.61 1.26
N THR A 41 4.91 9.89 1.89
CA THR A 41 3.59 10.35 2.27
C THR A 41 3.24 9.93 3.69
N LEU A 42 4.09 10.26 4.67
CA LEU A 42 3.70 10.17 6.08
C LEU A 42 2.37 10.91 6.37
N GLY A 43 1.84 11.73 5.45
CA GLY A 43 0.46 12.25 5.44
C GLY A 43 -0.62 11.51 4.61
N ILE A 44 -0.31 10.64 3.63
CA ILE A 44 -1.33 9.84 2.88
C ILE A 44 -1.50 8.44 3.46
N LEU A 45 -0.55 7.96 4.27
CA LEU A 45 -0.66 6.69 5.01
C LEU A 45 -1.99 6.61 5.79
N GLU A 46 -2.42 7.74 6.36
CA GLU A 46 -3.67 7.86 7.12
C GLU A 46 -4.92 7.69 6.25
N LEU A 47 -4.90 8.21 5.01
CA LEU A 47 -6.02 8.13 4.07
C LEU A 47 -6.22 6.70 3.54
N VAL A 48 -5.14 5.96 3.31
CA VAL A 48 -5.19 4.56 2.87
C VAL A 48 -5.68 3.64 3.99
N TYR A 49 -5.29 3.92 5.24
CA TYR A 49 -5.77 3.17 6.40
C TYR A 49 -7.29 3.34 6.57
N LEU A 50 -7.80 4.56 6.41
CA LEU A 50 -9.24 4.86 6.41
C LEU A 50 -10.01 4.15 5.28
N LEU A 51 -9.43 4.04 4.07
CA LEU A 51 -10.10 3.43 2.92
C LEU A 51 -10.05 1.88 2.93
N GLY A 52 -8.97 1.28 3.44
CA GLY A 52 -8.78 -0.17 3.44
C GLY A 52 -9.54 -0.92 4.54
N PHE A 53 -9.90 -0.24 5.63
CA PHE A 53 -10.55 -0.86 6.79
C PHE A 53 -12.07 -0.92 6.68
N ARG A 54 -12.62 -1.39 5.55
CA ARG A 54 -14.00 -1.88 5.52
C ARG A 54 -14.01 -3.31 6.06
N LYS A 55 -14.20 -3.43 7.39
CA LYS A 55 -14.55 -4.70 8.03
C LYS A 55 -15.95 -5.09 7.55
N ASP A 56 -16.04 -5.89 6.51
CA ASP A 56 -17.28 -6.60 6.21
C ASP A 56 -17.56 -7.56 7.36
N LYS A 57 -18.60 -7.22 8.15
CA LYS A 57 -19.07 -8.06 9.24
C LYS A 57 -19.59 -9.36 8.64
N GLN A 58 -18.85 -10.41 8.94
CA GLN A 58 -19.16 -11.82 8.80
C GLN A 58 -20.64 -12.07 9.09
N VAL A 59 -21.41 -12.46 8.07
CA VAL A 59 -22.74 -13.05 8.25
C VAL A 59 -22.51 -14.51 8.64
N LEU A 60 -22.50 -14.77 9.95
CA LEU A 60 -22.58 -16.12 10.49
C LEU A 60 -24.02 -16.60 10.27
N ILE A 61 -24.26 -17.36 9.20
CA ILE A 61 -25.43 -18.24 9.15
C ILE A 61 -24.99 -19.53 9.84
N PRO A 62 -25.46 -19.82 11.07
CA PRO A 62 -25.32 -21.17 11.61
C PRO A 62 -26.08 -22.09 10.66
N ASP A 63 -25.34 -23.01 10.08
CA ASP A 63 -25.86 -24.08 9.25
C ASP A 63 -26.94 -24.83 10.04
N VAL A 64 -28.20 -24.58 9.70
CA VAL A 64 -29.35 -25.22 10.31
C VAL A 64 -29.44 -26.64 9.75
N GLN A 65 -28.60 -27.51 10.31
CA GLN A 65 -28.71 -28.96 10.22
C GLN A 65 -30.12 -29.36 10.70
N GLY A 66 -31.05 -29.69 9.79
CA GLY A 66 -32.28 -30.40 10.18
C GLY A 66 -33.65 -29.94 9.63
N VAL A 67 -33.72 -29.18 8.53
CA VAL A 67 -35.01 -28.92 7.84
C VAL A 67 -34.75 -29.12 6.35
N GLU A 68 -34.78 -30.32 5.80
CA GLU A 68 -35.94 -30.77 5.02
C GLU A 68 -35.66 -32.22 4.57
N ASN A 69 -36.00 -33.18 5.42
CA ASN A 69 -36.32 -34.51 4.94
C ASN A 69 -37.78 -34.46 4.43
N LYS A 70 -37.97 -34.71 3.13
CA LYS A 70 -39.25 -35.15 2.57
C LYS A 70 -39.02 -36.22 1.52
#